data_AF-A0A497ZZD5-F1
#
_entry.id   AF-A0A497ZZD5-F1
#
_cell.length_a   1.000
_cell.length_b   1.000
_cell.length_c   1.000
_cell.angle_alpha   90.00
_cell.angle_beta   90.00
_cell.angle_gamma   90.00
#
_symmetry.space_group_name_H-M   'P 1'
#
loop_
_entity.id
_entity.type
_entity.pdbx_description
1 polymer ?
#
loop_
_entity_poly.entity_id
_entity_poly.type
_entity_poly.pdbx_seq_one_letter_code
_entity_poly.pdbx_strand_id
1 'polypeptide(L)'
;MEIRGRDPATECYRVEIDLDDRTVRALVPERLAADMRLIGARPSHQTAYVWMAENKDKIEAAIATLARGTGRPKAPFDQITLIEER
;
A
#
# COMPACT_ATOMS: atom_id res chain seq x y z
N MET A 1 -7.14 -4.71 -6.50
CA MET A 1 -5.72 -4.46 -6.20
C MET A 1 -4.88 -5.64 -6.61
N GLU A 2 -3.90 -5.40 -7.46
CA GLU A 2 -2.86 -6.36 -7.83
C GLU A 2 -1.53 -5.94 -7.21
N ILE A 3 -0.76 -6.91 -6.69
CA ILE A 3 0.57 -6.65 -6.10
C ILE A 3 1.63 -7.01 -7.15
N ARG A 4 2.39 -6.01 -7.62
CA ARG A 4 3.42 -6.15 -8.66
C ARG A 4 4.82 -6.48 -8.10
N GLY A 5 4.93 -6.68 -6.79
CA GLY A 5 6.15 -7.07 -6.09
C GLY A 5 6.73 -5.97 -5.20
N ARG A 6 7.77 -6.34 -4.44
CA ARG A 6 8.46 -5.46 -3.47
C ARG A 6 9.61 -4.74 -4.14
N ASP A 7 9.72 -3.44 -3.92
CA ASP A 7 10.91 -2.65 -4.19
C ASP A 7 11.86 -2.72 -2.99
N PRO A 8 13.08 -3.26 -3.15
CA PRO A 8 13.97 -3.39 -2.03
C PRO A 8 14.63 -2.12 -1.55
N ALA A 9 14.73 -1.09 -2.39
CA ALA A 9 15.35 0.18 -2.04
C ALA A 9 14.43 1.04 -1.18
N THR A 10 13.12 1.00 -1.44
CA THR A 10 12.12 1.79 -0.70
C THR A 10 11.40 1.01 0.39
N GLU A 11 11.59 -0.31 0.42
CA GLU A 11 10.88 -1.22 1.32
C GLU A 11 9.35 -1.16 1.17
N CYS A 12 8.89 -0.95 -0.06
CA CYS A 12 7.46 -0.84 -0.39
C CYS A 12 7.03 -1.92 -1.38
N TYR A 13 5.78 -2.33 -1.30
CA TYR A 13 5.11 -3.08 -2.35
C TYR A 13 4.54 -2.12 -3.38
N ARG A 14 4.81 -2.39 -4.67
CA ARG A 14 4.10 -1.76 -5.77
C ARG A 14 2.76 -2.44 -5.93
N VAL A 15 1.70 -1.66 -5.92
CA VAL A 15 0.33 -2.14 -6.15
C VAL A 15 -0.32 -1.34 -7.27
N GLU A 16 -1.25 -1.99 -7.96
CA GLU A 16 -2.08 -1.40 -9.00
C GLU A 16 -3.55 -1.60 -8.65
N ILE A 17 -4.35 -0.55 -8.87
CA ILE A 17 -5.81 -0.60 -8.73
C ILE A 17 -6.44 0.05 -9.95
N ASP A 18 -7.59 -0.45 -10.38
CA ASP A 18 -8.42 0.25 -11.35
C ASP A 18 -9.33 1.22 -10.60
N LEU A 19 -9.28 2.49 -10.99
CA LEU A 19 -10.00 3.59 -10.35
C LEU A 19 -10.39 4.63 -11.39
N ASP A 20 -11.67 4.98 -11.48
CA ASP A 20 -12.19 6.04 -12.37
C ASP A 20 -11.67 5.89 -13.82
N ASP A 21 -11.82 4.68 -14.38
CA ASP A 21 -11.42 4.30 -15.74
C ASP A 21 -9.91 4.42 -16.06
N ARG A 22 -9.06 4.49 -15.04
CA ARG A 22 -7.59 4.42 -15.17
C ARG A 22 -6.98 3.45 -14.18
N THR A 23 -5.81 2.93 -14.52
CA THR A 23 -4.98 2.17 -13.58
C THR A 23 -4.13 3.12 -12.76
N VAL A 24 -4.25 3.07 -11.43
CA VAL A 24 -3.46 3.86 -10.50
C VAL A 24 -2.41 2.99 -9.83
N ARG A 25 -1.16 3.46 -9.83
CA ARG A 25 -0.03 2.79 -9.19
C ARG A 25 0.32 3.44 -7.86
N ALA A 26 0.60 2.64 -6.84
CA ALA A 26 0.98 3.13 -5.52
C ALA A 26 2.06 2.27 -4.85
N LEU A 27 2.70 2.87 -3.84
CA LEU A 27 3.64 2.22 -2.94
C LEU A 27 2.98 2.02 -1.57
N VAL A 28 2.94 0.76 -1.12
CA VAL A 28 2.47 0.37 0.21
C VAL A 28 3.68 -0.05 1.05
N PRO A 29 4.04 0.68 2.12
CA PRO A 29 5.20 0.32 2.93
C PRO A 29 5.06 -1.07 3.57
N GLU A 30 6.09 -1.91 3.43
CA GLU A 30 6.12 -3.27 3.99
C GLU A 30 5.92 -3.27 5.51
N ARG A 31 6.43 -2.24 6.19
CA ARG A 31 6.29 -2.06 7.64
C ARG A 31 4.84 -1.95 8.13
N LEU A 32 3.87 -1.64 7.26
CA LEU A 32 2.46 -1.62 7.65
C LEU A 32 1.93 -3.01 8.02
N ALA A 33 2.55 -4.05 7.45
CA ALA A 33 2.27 -5.44 7.76
C ALA A 33 3.08 -5.99 8.94
N ALA A 34 3.93 -5.16 9.57
CA ALA A 34 4.65 -5.59 10.76
C ALA A 34 3.64 -5.80 11.90
N ASP A 35 3.74 -6.95 12.58
CA ASP A 35 3.01 -7.14 13.82
C ASP A 35 3.58 -6.14 14.84
N MET A 36 2.75 -5.19 15.31
CA MET A 36 3.14 -4.24 16.35
C MET A 36 3.60 -4.94 17.64
N ARG A 37 3.27 -6.22 17.82
CA ARG A 37 3.73 -7.07 18.93
C ARG A 37 5.19 -7.53 18.81
N LEU A 38 5.77 -7.47 17.61
CA LEU A 38 7.16 -7.84 17.34
C LEU A 38 7.96 -6.59 16.96
N ILE A 39 8.20 -5.74 17.96
CA ILE A 39 9.01 -4.53 17.81
C ILE A 39 10.39 -4.89 17.24
N GLY A 40 10.71 -4.36 16.07
CA GLY A 40 12.02 -4.53 15.41
C GLY A 40 12.12 -5.67 14.40
N ALA A 41 11.08 -6.50 14.23
CA ALA A 41 11.08 -7.54 13.22
C ALA A 41 10.44 -7.05 11.91
N ARG A 42 11.17 -7.16 10.80
CA ARG A 42 10.62 -6.96 9.46
C ARG A 42 9.61 -8.08 9.16
N PRO A 43 8.39 -7.78 8.66
CA PRO A 43 7.43 -8.82 8.32
C PRO A 43 7.98 -9.72 7.22
N SER A 44 7.63 -11.00 7.28
CA SER A 44 7.93 -11.92 6.18
C SER A 44 7.15 -11.51 4.93
N HIS A 45 7.63 -11.91 3.75
CA HIS A 45 6.92 -11.65 2.49
C HIS A 45 5.50 -12.23 2.50
N GLN A 46 5.32 -13.43 3.06
CA GLN A 46 4.01 -14.05 3.22
C GLN A 46 3.10 -13.22 4.14
N THR A 47 3.63 -12.77 5.28
CA THR A 47 2.89 -11.90 6.22
C THR A 47 2.42 -10.63 5.52
N ALA A 48 3.28 -10.00 4.72
CA ALA A 48 2.91 -8.80 3.97
C ALA A 48 1.79 -9.05 2.95
N TYR A 49 1.82 -10.16 2.21
CA TYR A 49 0.74 -10.52 1.28
C TYR A 49 -0.58 -10.80 1.99
N VAL A 50 -0.55 -11.55 3.10
CA VAL A 50 -1.75 -11.81 3.91
C VAL A 50 -2.34 -10.51 4.44
N TRP A 51 -1.50 -9.66 5.06
CA TRP A 51 -1.95 -8.38 5.59
C TRP A 51 -2.54 -7.46 4.50
N MET A 52 -1.92 -7.40 3.32
CA MET A 52 -2.44 -6.61 2.19
C MET A 52 -3.77 -7.16 1.68
N ALA A 53 -3.94 -8.49 1.67
CA ALA A 53 -5.22 -9.10 1.31
C ALA A 53 -6.31 -8.77 2.34
N GLU A 54 -6.00 -8.87 3.63
CA GLU A 54 -6.92 -8.54 4.74
C GLU A 54 -7.29 -7.05 4.79
N ASN A 55 -6.38 -6.16 4.34
CA ASN A 55 -6.58 -4.71 4.36
C ASN A 55 -6.85 -4.13 2.97
N LYS A 56 -7.15 -4.97 1.98
CA LYS A 56 -7.33 -4.59 0.57
C LYS A 56 -8.22 -3.35 0.42
N ASP A 57 -9.44 -3.39 0.95
CA ASP A 57 -10.42 -2.32 0.78
C ASP A 57 -9.94 -0.99 1.40
N LYS A 58 -9.21 -1.05 2.51
CA LYS A 58 -8.65 0.14 3.17
C LYS A 58 -7.50 0.74 2.38
N ILE A 59 -6.66 -0.11 1.79
CA ILE A 59 -5.57 0.30 0.90
C ILE A 59 -6.13 0.93 -0.36
N GLU A 60 -7.12 0.29 -1.00
CA GLU A 60 -7.81 0.82 -2.18
C GLU A 60 -8.47 2.18 -1.89
N ALA A 61 -9.16 2.32 -0.75
CA ALA A 61 -9.76 3.59 -0.34
C ALA A 61 -8.71 4.70 -0.07
N ALA A 62 -7.57 4.35 0.51
CA ALA A 62 -6.47 5.29 0.73
C ALA A 62 -5.87 5.77 -0.60
N ILE A 63 -5.60 4.84 -1.53
CA ILE A 63 -5.11 5.17 -2.87
C ILE A 63 -6.13 6.04 -3.61
N ALA A 64 -7.42 5.70 -3.54
CA ALA A 64 -8.47 6.50 -4.17
C ALA A 64 -8.56 7.93 -3.60
N THR A 65 -8.43 8.08 -2.28
CA THR A 65 -8.39 9.40 -1.61
C THR A 65 -7.24 10.25 -2.14
N LEU A 66 -6.05 9.67 -2.26
CA LEU A 66 -4.87 10.35 -2.79
C LEU A 66 -5.05 10.67 -4.28
N ALA A 67 -5.48 9.71 -5.09
CA ALA A 67 -5.56 9.82 -6.54
C ALA A 67 -6.63 10.82 -7.01
N ARG A 68 -7.70 10.99 -6.22
CA ARG A 68 -8.75 11.99 -6.46
C ARG A 68 -8.43 13.35 -5.83
N GLY A 69 -7.39 13.45 -5.00
CA GLY A 69 -7.05 14.68 -4.27
C GLY A 69 -8.12 15.15 -3.28
N THR A 70 -8.98 14.24 -2.80
CA THR A 70 -10.12 14.59 -1.93
C THR A 70 -9.74 14.75 -0.46
N GLY A 71 -8.50 14.45 -0.09
CA GLY A 71 -7.99 14.64 1.26
C GLY A 71 -6.75 13.80 1.54
N ARG A 72 -6.56 13.46 2.82
CA ARG A 72 -5.47 12.61 3.29
C ARG A 72 -6.05 11.32 3.90
N PRO A 73 -5.51 10.13 3.54
CA PRO A 73 -5.91 8.88 4.19
C PRO A 73 -5.66 8.93 5.71
N LYS A 74 -6.35 8.06 6.46
CA LYS A 74 -6.13 7.93 7.91
C LYS A 74 -4.96 6.99 8.20
N ALA A 75 -4.31 7.20 9.34
CA ALA A 75 -3.31 6.27 9.85
C ALA A 75 -3.88 4.83 9.98
N PRO A 76 -3.09 3.79 9.66
CA PRO A 76 -1.68 3.86 9.22
C PRO A 76 -1.52 4.02 7.70
N PHE A 77 -2.61 4.12 6.93
CA PHE A 77 -2.61 4.15 5.47
C PHE A 77 -2.22 5.51 4.86
N ASP A 78 -2.03 6.53 5.71
CA ASP A 78 -1.53 7.84 5.31
C ASP A 78 -0.05 7.83 4.88
N GLN A 79 0.62 6.69 5.01
CA GLN A 79 1.98 6.43 4.54
C GLN A 79 2.04 5.88 3.11
N ILE A 80 0.89 5.58 2.49
CA ILE A 80 0.82 5.15 1.10
C ILE A 80 1.11 6.35 0.20
N THR A 81 1.88 6.15 -0.87
CA THR A 81 2.20 7.20 -1.85
C THR A 81 1.84 6.74 -3.25
N LEU A 82 1.38 7.67 -4.10
CA LEU A 82 1.17 7.39 -5.52
C LEU A 82 2.51 7.36 -6.26
N ILE A 83 2.60 6.55 -7.31
CA ILE A 83 3.71 6.59 -8.27
C ILE A 83 3.26 7.49 -9.41
N GLU A 84 3.97 8.60 -9.65
CA GLU A 84 3.69 9.46 -10.80
C GLU A 84 3.94 8.70 -12.11
N GLU A 85 2.98 8.74 -13.03
CA GLU A 85 3.19 8.30 -14.40
C GLU A 85 3.98 9.41 -15.11
N ARG A 86 5.24 9.12 -15.45
CA ARG A 86 6.08 9.99 -16.28
C ARG A 86 5.80 9.77 -17.76
#